data_AF-A0A835JAN1-F1
#
_entry.id   AF-A0A835JAN1-F1
#
_cell.length_a   1.000
_cell.length_b   1.000
_cell.length_c   1.000
_cell.angle_alpha   90.00
_cell.angle_beta   90.00
_cell.angle_gamma   90.00
#
_symmetry.space_group_name_H-M   'P 1'
#
loop_
_entity.id
_entity.type
_entity.pdbx_description
1 polymer ?
#
loop_
_entity_poly.entity_id
_entity_poly.type
_entity_poly.pdbx_seq_one_letter_code
_entity_poly.pdbx_strand_id
1 'polypeptide(L)'
;MQVKRIQFLLLSFLILLKYPSHARSLNDDDVKRSHFPDGFFFGTSTSSYQVEGAYIEDGKGLNNWDVFSHIPGNIKNNDNGDIADNHYYRFLEDIELMRSLGTNAYRFSISWTRILPRGKFGQVNPIGIMFYNKLIDNLLEKGMKPFVTIHHHDIPQELVDRYGGWLSPLMQ
;
A
#
# COMPACT_ATOMS: atom_id res chain seq x y z
N MET A 1 -14.45 -34.81 -28.46
CA MET A 1 -14.44 -33.33 -28.60
C MET A 1 -15.62 -32.64 -27.87
N GLN A 2 -16.81 -33.25 -27.77
CA GLN A 2 -17.96 -32.65 -27.07
C GLN A 2 -17.84 -32.58 -25.54
N VAL A 3 -17.25 -33.58 -24.87
CA VAL A 3 -17.15 -33.63 -23.39
C VAL A 3 -16.31 -32.48 -22.82
N LYS A 4 -15.21 -32.10 -23.49
CA LYS A 4 -14.36 -30.97 -23.08
C LYS A 4 -15.06 -29.62 -23.21
N ARG A 5 -15.97 -29.45 -24.18
CA ARG A 5 -16.81 -28.25 -24.33
C ARG A 5 -17.84 -28.14 -23.20
N ILE A 6 -18.45 -29.25 -22.81
CA ILE A 6 -19.45 -29.28 -21.72
C ILE A 6 -18.79 -28.96 -20.37
N GLN A 7 -17.61 -29.52 -20.08
CA GLN A 7 -16.83 -29.18 -18.89
C GLN A 7 -16.42 -27.70 -18.85
N PHE A 8 -15.99 -27.13 -19.99
CA PHE A 8 -15.63 -25.73 -20.07
C PHE A 8 -16.84 -24.81 -19.83
N LEU A 9 -18.00 -25.12 -20.42
CA LEU A 9 -19.24 -24.37 -20.22
C LEU A 9 -19.76 -24.46 -18.78
N LEU A 10 -19.67 -25.64 -18.14
CA LEU A 10 -20.02 -25.81 -16.72
C LEU A 10 -19.10 -25.02 -15.79
N LEU A 11 -17.79 -24.99 -16.07
CA LEU A 11 -16.82 -24.19 -15.31
C LEU A 11 -17.10 -22.69 -15.46
N SER A 12 -17.43 -22.25 -16.69
CA SER A 12 -17.81 -20.87 -17.00
C SER A 12 -19.08 -20.45 -16.25
N PHE A 13 -20.07 -21.34 -16.19
CA PHE A 13 -21.35 -21.10 -15.52
C PHE A 13 -21.21 -21.05 -13.99
N LEU A 14 -20.33 -21.88 -13.42
CA LEU A 14 -19.99 -21.84 -11.99
C LEU A 14 -19.25 -20.56 -11.58
N ILE A 15 -18.45 -19.98 -12.49
CA ILE A 15 -17.81 -18.67 -12.28
C ILE A 15 -18.87 -17.55 -12.29
N LEU A 16 -19.83 -17.59 -13.21
CA LEU A 16 -20.95 -16.63 -13.25
C LEU A 16 -21.86 -16.69 -12.01
N LEU A 17 -22.08 -17.89 -11.44
CA LEU A 17 -22.86 -18.06 -10.20
C LEU A 17 -22.16 -17.51 -8.94
N LYS A 18 -20.81 -17.42 -8.93
CA LYS A 18 -20.05 -16.87 -7.80
C LYS A 18 -20.01 -15.34 -7.78
N TYR A 19 -20.28 -14.68 -8.90
CA TYR A 19 -20.26 -13.23 -9.04
C TYR A 19 -21.61 -12.73 -9.57
N PRO A 20 -22.69 -12.80 -8.77
CA PRO A 20 -23.93 -12.14 -9.13
C PRO A 20 -23.65 -10.64 -9.30
N SER A 21 -23.84 -10.13 -10.51
CA SER A 21 -23.82 -8.70 -10.81
C SER A 21 -24.89 -8.01 -9.98
N HIS A 22 -24.50 -7.47 -8.82
CA HIS A 22 -25.35 -6.60 -8.02
C HIS A 22 -25.40 -5.24 -8.71
N ALA A 23 -26.20 -5.13 -9.76
CA ALA A 23 -26.59 -3.84 -10.31
C ALA A 23 -27.53 -3.17 -9.30
N ARG A 24 -26.96 -2.39 -8.37
CA ARG A 24 -27.74 -1.51 -7.52
C ARG A 24 -28.35 -0.42 -8.42
N SER A 25 -29.67 -0.34 -8.46
CA SER A 25 -30.38 0.80 -9.04
C SER A 25 -29.87 2.08 -8.38
N LEU A 26 -29.40 3.05 -9.17
CA LEU A 26 -29.07 4.38 -8.67
C LEU A 26 -30.38 5.02 -8.23
N ASN A 27 -30.57 5.21 -6.93
CA ASN A 27 -31.69 5.97 -6.42
C ASN A 27 -31.34 7.46 -6.48
N ASP A 28 -32.33 8.32 -6.71
CA ASP A 28 -32.05 9.76 -6.82
C ASP A 28 -31.54 10.39 -5.51
N ASP A 29 -31.76 9.70 -4.38
CA ASP A 29 -31.28 10.04 -3.04
C ASP A 29 -29.80 9.66 -2.80
N ASP A 30 -29.13 8.99 -3.74
CA ASP A 30 -27.73 8.60 -3.56
C ASP A 30 -26.81 9.84 -3.55
N VAL A 31 -25.79 9.82 -2.69
CA VAL A 31 -24.78 10.88 -2.63
C VAL A 31 -23.92 10.85 -3.89
N LYS A 32 -23.92 11.96 -4.64
CA LYS A 32 -23.20 12.13 -5.91
C LYS A 32 -22.01 13.09 -5.73
N ARG A 33 -21.00 12.98 -6.59
CA ARG A 33 -19.84 13.90 -6.59
C ARG A 33 -20.24 15.35 -6.78
N SER A 34 -21.31 15.62 -7.53
CA SER A 34 -21.87 16.95 -7.75
C SER A 34 -22.42 17.61 -6.47
N HIS A 35 -22.57 16.87 -5.37
CA HIS A 35 -22.93 17.43 -4.07
C HIS A 35 -21.74 18.04 -3.32
N PHE A 36 -20.51 17.86 -3.82
CA PHE A 36 -19.28 18.40 -3.25
C PHE A 36 -18.74 19.56 -4.10
N PRO A 37 -17.91 20.46 -3.53
CA PRO A 37 -17.29 21.54 -4.30
C PRO A 37 -16.48 21.02 -5.50
N ASP A 38 -16.38 21.84 -6.54
CA ASP A 38 -15.52 21.55 -7.68
C ASP A 38 -14.08 21.32 -7.23
N GLY A 39 -13.46 20.26 -7.76
CA GLY A 39 -12.09 19.87 -7.40
C GLY A 39 -11.97 19.14 -6.05
N PHE A 40 -13.06 18.73 -5.41
CA PHE A 40 -13.00 17.92 -4.19
C PHE A 40 -12.21 16.61 -4.40
N PHE A 41 -11.31 16.29 -3.46
CA PHE A 41 -10.52 15.06 -3.53
C PHE A 41 -11.28 13.86 -2.96
N PHE A 42 -11.42 12.83 -3.78
CA PHE A 42 -11.86 11.50 -3.40
C PHE A 42 -10.72 10.52 -3.66
N GLY A 43 -10.18 9.94 -2.60
CA GLY A 43 -9.03 9.06 -2.68
C GLY A 43 -9.12 7.87 -1.74
N THR A 44 -8.16 6.97 -1.89
CA THR A 44 -7.90 5.87 -0.96
C THR A 44 -6.66 6.21 -0.13
N SER A 45 -6.44 5.45 0.95
CA SER A 45 -5.26 5.61 1.79
C SER A 45 -4.63 4.27 2.15
N THR A 46 -3.31 4.24 2.21
CA THR A 46 -2.50 3.10 2.66
C THR A 46 -1.38 3.57 3.60
N SER A 47 -0.57 2.63 4.07
CA SER A 47 0.73 2.88 4.69
C SER A 47 1.76 1.87 4.18
N SER A 48 3.02 2.28 4.15
CA SER A 48 4.16 1.53 3.62
C SER A 48 4.23 0.11 4.17
N TYR A 49 4.30 -0.07 5.49
CA TYR A 49 4.47 -1.39 6.09
C TYR A 49 3.27 -2.32 5.84
N GLN A 50 2.06 -1.77 5.69
CA GLN A 50 0.85 -2.56 5.50
C GLN A 50 0.73 -3.14 4.09
N VAL A 51 1.30 -2.49 3.06
CA VAL A 51 1.05 -2.86 1.65
C VAL A 51 2.31 -3.21 0.86
N GLU A 52 3.48 -2.62 1.19
CA GLU A 52 4.66 -2.69 0.32
C GLU A 52 5.25 -4.11 0.19
N GLY A 53 5.47 -4.79 1.31
CA GLY A 53 6.30 -5.99 1.32
C GLY A 53 7.78 -5.66 1.05
N ALA A 54 8.50 -6.61 0.46
CA ALA A 54 9.90 -6.45 0.04
C ALA A 54 10.80 -5.92 1.18
N TYR A 55 10.59 -6.47 2.38
CA TYR A 55 10.97 -5.80 3.64
C TYR A 55 12.49 -5.69 3.90
N ILE A 56 13.32 -6.48 3.19
CA ILE A 56 14.80 -6.47 3.26
C ILE A 56 15.47 -6.27 1.90
N GLU A 57 14.70 -5.88 0.89
CA GLU A 57 15.20 -5.74 -0.47
C GLU A 57 15.73 -4.32 -0.74
N ASP A 58 16.56 -4.19 -1.77
CA ASP A 58 17.03 -2.90 -2.30
C ASP A 58 17.61 -1.95 -1.25
N GLY A 59 18.28 -2.53 -0.23
CA GLY A 59 18.95 -1.77 0.83
C GLY A 59 18.01 -1.21 1.90
N LYS A 60 16.73 -1.62 1.94
CA LYS A 60 15.82 -1.28 3.06
C LYS A 60 16.37 -1.83 4.39
N GLY A 61 16.39 -0.98 5.41
CA GLY A 61 16.71 -1.39 6.78
C GLY A 61 15.50 -2.01 7.50
N LEU A 62 15.76 -2.78 8.55
CA LEU A 62 14.71 -3.25 9.45
C LEU A 62 14.08 -2.08 10.21
N ASN A 63 12.76 -2.06 10.27
CA ASN A 63 11.99 -1.16 11.11
C ASN A 63 11.50 -1.88 12.38
N ASN A 64 10.93 -1.12 13.31
CA ASN A 64 10.33 -1.62 14.55
C ASN A 64 9.25 -2.69 14.34
N TRP A 65 8.43 -2.55 13.30
CA TRP A 65 7.38 -3.52 12.99
C TRP A 65 7.95 -4.82 12.43
N ASP A 66 9.01 -4.77 11.61
CA ASP A 66 9.73 -5.96 11.15
C ASP A 66 10.16 -6.81 12.35
N VAL A 67 10.75 -6.22 13.38
CA VAL A 67 11.15 -6.96 14.58
C VAL A 67 9.95 -7.40 15.41
N PHE A 68 8.98 -6.51 15.63
CA PHE A 68 7.83 -6.79 16.49
C PHE A 68 6.96 -7.94 15.96
N SER A 69 6.69 -7.99 14.65
CA SER A 69 5.83 -9.01 14.04
C SER A 69 6.47 -10.40 14.01
N HIS A 70 7.80 -10.48 14.03
CA HIS A 70 8.54 -11.76 14.05
C HIS A 70 8.64 -12.39 15.43
N ILE A 71 8.14 -11.74 16.49
CA ILE A 71 8.06 -12.31 17.83
C ILE A 71 6.77 -13.15 17.95
N PRO A 72 6.86 -14.46 18.25
CA PRO A 72 5.68 -15.31 18.36
C PRO A 72 4.66 -14.79 19.38
N GLY A 73 3.38 -14.75 18.98
CA GLY A 73 2.25 -14.33 19.81
C GLY A 73 1.93 -12.84 19.76
N ASN A 74 2.77 -12.00 19.15
CA ASN A 74 2.49 -10.57 19.01
C ASN A 74 1.38 -10.26 17.99
N ILE A 75 1.26 -11.10 16.95
CA ILE A 75 0.25 -10.98 15.89
C ILE A 75 -0.65 -12.21 15.95
N LYS A 76 -1.97 -12.03 15.76
CA LYS A 76 -3.02 -13.05 15.97
C LYS A 76 -2.75 -14.41 15.30
N ASN A 77 -2.02 -14.45 14.19
CA ASN A 77 -1.59 -15.70 13.53
C ASN A 77 -0.07 -15.78 13.27
N ASN A 78 0.74 -14.94 13.93
CA ASN A 78 2.16 -14.73 13.61
C ASN A 78 2.41 -14.26 12.16
N ASP A 79 1.44 -13.53 11.58
CA ASP A 79 1.61 -12.88 10.27
C ASP A 79 2.61 -11.72 10.36
N ASN A 80 3.26 -11.37 9.24
CA ASN A 80 4.23 -10.27 9.15
C ASN A 80 4.05 -9.45 7.85
N GLY A 81 4.78 -8.34 7.75
CA GLY A 81 4.76 -7.44 6.58
C GLY A 81 5.75 -7.81 5.48
N ASP A 82 6.30 -9.03 5.47
CA ASP A 82 7.42 -9.37 4.58
C ASP A 82 7.04 -9.29 3.10
N ILE A 83 5.82 -9.78 2.80
CA ILE A 83 5.20 -9.77 1.48
C ILE A 83 4.06 -8.74 1.42
N ALA A 84 3.22 -8.68 2.46
CA ALA A 84 2.03 -7.82 2.50
C ALA A 84 1.16 -7.97 1.22
N ASP A 85 0.72 -6.86 0.62
CA ASP A 85 0.01 -6.85 -0.67
C ASP A 85 0.97 -6.87 -1.88
N ASN A 86 2.28 -6.96 -1.63
CA ASN A 86 3.34 -6.93 -2.63
C ASN A 86 3.33 -5.64 -3.48
N HIS A 87 2.87 -4.52 -2.91
CA HIS A 87 2.73 -3.23 -3.58
C HIS A 87 4.06 -2.70 -4.10
N TYR A 88 5.19 -3.03 -3.47
CA TYR A 88 6.53 -2.65 -3.96
C TYR A 88 6.75 -3.05 -5.43
N TYR A 89 6.20 -4.20 -5.82
CA TYR A 89 6.27 -4.74 -7.17
C TYR A 89 5.03 -4.48 -8.02
N ARG A 90 3.88 -4.22 -7.39
CA ARG A 90 2.56 -4.17 -8.03
C ARG A 90 1.94 -2.78 -8.09
N PHE A 91 2.62 -1.73 -7.61
CA PHE A 91 2.03 -0.40 -7.49
C PHE A 91 1.40 0.15 -8.80
N LEU A 92 1.89 -0.24 -9.98
CA LEU A 92 1.28 0.14 -11.26
C LEU A 92 -0.12 -0.47 -11.45
N GLU A 93 -0.31 -1.72 -11.05
CA GLU A 93 -1.61 -2.40 -11.03
C GLU A 93 -2.55 -1.71 -10.03
N ASP A 94 -2.04 -1.39 -8.84
CA ASP A 94 -2.82 -0.73 -7.79
C ASP A 94 -3.26 0.69 -8.20
N ILE A 95 -2.40 1.45 -8.89
CA ILE A 95 -2.76 2.74 -9.47
C ILE A 95 -3.91 2.59 -10.48
N GLU A 96 -3.85 1.58 -11.34
CA GLU A 96 -4.90 1.35 -12.33
C GLU A 96 -6.23 0.95 -11.68
N LEU A 97 -6.18 0.15 -10.61
CA LEU A 97 -7.36 -0.15 -9.79
C LEU A 97 -7.95 1.12 -9.18
N MET A 98 -7.14 1.96 -8.55
CA MET A 98 -7.61 3.24 -7.98
C MET A 98 -8.22 4.16 -9.04
N ARG A 99 -7.63 4.21 -10.24
CA ARG A 99 -8.15 4.95 -11.39
C ARG A 99 -9.50 4.40 -11.85
N SER A 100 -9.67 3.08 -11.88
CA SER A 100 -10.94 2.44 -12.26
C SER A 100 -12.09 2.76 -11.30
N LEU A 101 -11.78 3.03 -10.03
CA LEU A 101 -12.73 3.51 -9.02
C LEU A 101 -13.10 5.00 -9.19
N GLY A 102 -12.44 5.71 -10.12
CA GLY A 102 -12.64 7.14 -10.37
C GLY A 102 -11.98 8.05 -9.32
N THR A 103 -11.06 7.54 -8.50
CA THR A 103 -10.36 8.36 -7.50
C THR A 103 -9.42 9.39 -8.16
N ASN A 104 -9.21 10.52 -7.50
CA ASN A 104 -8.33 11.60 -7.96
C ASN A 104 -7.21 11.95 -6.96
N ALA A 105 -7.09 11.19 -5.87
CA ALA A 105 -6.03 11.32 -4.89
C ALA A 105 -5.64 9.95 -4.33
N TYR A 106 -4.38 9.81 -3.95
CA TYR A 106 -3.89 8.64 -3.21
C TYR A 106 -3.03 9.10 -2.05
N ARG A 107 -3.44 8.74 -0.84
CA ARG A 107 -2.64 8.94 0.36
C ARG A 107 -1.79 7.71 0.64
N PHE A 108 -0.48 7.87 0.72
CA PHE A 108 0.44 6.80 1.10
C PHE A 108 1.47 7.32 2.10
N SER A 109 2.19 6.42 2.78
CA SER A 109 3.35 6.79 3.58
C SER A 109 4.65 6.36 2.90
N ILE A 110 5.71 7.11 3.19
CA ILE A 110 7.07 6.72 2.84
C ILE A 110 7.64 5.92 4.00
N SER A 111 8.23 4.75 3.70
CA SER A 111 8.96 4.00 4.71
C SER A 111 10.28 4.68 5.03
N TRP A 112 10.47 5.05 6.29
CA TRP A 112 11.70 5.71 6.72
C TRP A 112 12.92 4.82 6.41
N THR A 113 12.83 3.52 6.68
CA THR A 113 13.96 2.61 6.47
C THR A 113 14.25 2.28 5.01
N ARG A 114 13.37 2.63 4.08
CA ARG A 114 13.71 2.62 2.64
C ARG A 114 14.57 3.82 2.24
N ILE A 115 14.36 4.98 2.85
CA ILE A 115 15.10 6.21 2.53
C ILE A 115 16.39 6.34 3.33
N LEU A 116 16.30 6.13 4.65
CA LEU A 116 17.42 6.17 5.59
C LEU A 116 17.42 4.87 6.40
N PRO A 117 18.05 3.79 5.87
CA PRO A 117 18.00 2.45 6.47
C PRO A 117 18.46 2.40 7.93
N ARG A 118 19.37 3.30 8.31
CA ARG A 118 19.96 3.42 9.64
C ARG A 118 19.58 4.74 10.34
N GLY A 119 18.48 5.36 9.92
CA GLY A 119 18.14 6.73 10.34
C GLY A 119 19.28 7.69 10.05
N LYS A 120 19.62 8.56 11.02
CA LYS A 120 20.71 9.56 10.88
C LYS A 120 22.13 8.99 10.88
N PHE A 121 22.31 7.70 11.12
CA PHE A 121 23.64 7.04 11.20
C PHE A 121 24.08 6.38 9.90
N GLY A 122 23.24 6.45 8.87
CA GLY A 122 23.51 5.86 7.56
C GLY A 122 23.54 6.87 6.45
N GLN A 123 23.85 6.37 5.26
CA GLN A 123 23.65 7.09 4.02
C GLN A 123 22.20 6.98 3.56
N VAL A 124 21.79 7.95 2.74
CA VAL A 124 20.54 7.86 1.99
C VAL A 124 20.62 6.67 1.04
N ASN A 125 19.54 5.89 0.97
CA ASN A 125 19.40 4.81 0.01
C ASN A 125 18.76 5.34 -1.29
N PRO A 126 19.53 5.46 -2.39
CA PRO A 126 19.01 5.98 -3.64
C PRO A 126 17.96 5.07 -4.29
N ILE A 127 17.99 3.76 -4.03
CA ILE A 127 17.01 2.83 -4.61
C ILE A 127 15.63 3.03 -4.00
N GLY A 128 15.56 3.24 -2.67
CA GLY A 128 14.33 3.64 -2.00
C GLY A 128 13.75 4.95 -2.53
N ILE A 129 14.60 5.94 -2.81
CA ILE A 129 14.17 7.19 -3.47
C ILE A 129 13.59 6.91 -4.85
N MET A 130 14.26 6.08 -5.66
CA MET A 130 13.78 5.75 -7.00
C MET A 130 12.41 5.07 -6.98
N PHE A 131 12.13 4.21 -5.99
CA PHE A 131 10.81 3.59 -5.83
C PHE A 131 9.71 4.65 -5.64
N TYR A 132 9.87 5.56 -4.66
CA TYR A 132 8.85 6.58 -4.41
C TYR A 132 8.75 7.60 -5.53
N ASN A 133 9.85 7.95 -6.21
CA ASN A 133 9.79 8.79 -7.42
C ASN A 133 8.93 8.11 -8.49
N LYS A 134 9.17 6.83 -8.79
CA LYS A 134 8.35 6.09 -9.77
C LYS A 134 6.87 6.05 -9.36
N LEU A 135 6.57 5.80 -8.09
CA LEU A 135 5.20 5.82 -7.58
C LEU A 135 4.54 7.19 -7.80
N ILE A 136 5.22 8.26 -7.40
CA ILE A 136 4.72 9.65 -7.52
C ILE A 136 4.52 10.03 -8.98
N ASP A 137 5.50 9.75 -9.84
CA ASP A 137 5.46 10.07 -11.27
C ASP A 137 4.27 9.38 -11.94
N ASN A 138 4.05 8.09 -11.64
CA ASN A 138 2.92 7.34 -12.20
C ASN A 138 1.56 7.82 -11.67
N LEU A 139 1.45 8.23 -10.41
CA LEU A 139 0.23 8.85 -9.90
C LEU A 139 -0.10 10.15 -10.64
N LEU A 140 0.90 11.01 -10.82
CA LEU A 140 0.75 12.28 -11.52
C LEU A 140 0.40 12.08 -13.00
N GLU A 141 1.02 11.11 -13.67
CA GLU A 141 0.70 10.74 -15.05
C GLU A 141 -0.76 10.31 -15.20
N LYS A 142 -1.34 9.65 -14.18
CA LYS A 142 -2.76 9.26 -14.15
C LYS A 142 -3.69 10.35 -13.62
N GLY A 143 -3.19 11.57 -13.37
CA GLY A 143 -3.99 12.69 -12.87
C GLY A 143 -4.43 12.54 -11.41
N MET A 144 -3.77 11.67 -10.65
CA MET A 144 -4.04 11.46 -9.22
C MET A 144 -3.09 12.32 -8.37
N LYS A 145 -3.63 12.99 -7.35
CA LYS A 145 -2.84 13.81 -6.42
C LYS A 145 -2.18 12.94 -5.34
N PRO A 146 -0.85 12.95 -5.21
CA PRO A 146 -0.16 12.30 -4.09
C PRO A 146 -0.42 13.06 -2.77
N PHE A 147 -0.80 12.35 -1.72
CA PHE A 147 -0.88 12.86 -0.36
C PHE A 147 0.09 12.07 0.53
N VAL A 148 1.23 12.66 0.87
CA VAL A 148 2.34 11.91 1.47
C VAL A 148 2.34 12.02 2.99
N THR A 149 2.43 10.88 3.66
CA THR A 149 2.67 10.77 5.10
C THR A 149 4.13 10.43 5.35
N ILE A 150 4.86 11.29 6.07
CA ILE A 150 6.31 11.11 6.29
C ILE A 150 6.61 10.01 7.33
N HIS A 151 5.67 9.75 8.24
CA HIS A 151 5.81 8.69 9.25
C HIS A 151 4.45 8.04 9.54
N HIS A 152 4.39 6.72 9.43
CA HIS A 152 3.19 5.93 9.73
C HIS A 152 3.57 4.69 10.55
N HIS A 153 3.95 4.92 11.80
CA HIS A 153 4.34 3.90 12.80
C HIS A 153 5.66 3.15 12.54
N ASP A 154 6.21 3.18 11.33
CA ASP A 154 7.48 2.56 11.00
C ASP A 154 8.68 3.50 11.25
N ILE A 155 9.59 3.06 12.13
CA ILE A 155 10.88 3.73 12.41
C ILE A 155 12.03 2.74 12.28
N PRO A 156 13.24 3.18 11.91
CA PRO A 156 14.41 2.30 11.90
C PRO A 156 14.62 1.63 13.25
N GLN A 157 14.74 0.30 13.25
CA GLN A 157 14.99 -0.48 14.47
C GLN A 157 16.26 0.03 15.18
N GLU A 158 17.27 0.45 14.42
CA GLU A 158 18.50 1.01 14.98
C GLU A 158 18.26 2.25 15.87
N LEU A 159 17.22 3.05 15.61
CA LEU A 159 16.86 4.17 16.49
C LEU A 159 16.18 3.69 17.78
N VAL A 160 15.41 2.59 17.70
CA VAL A 160 14.86 1.92 18.88
C VAL A 160 15.98 1.37 19.75
N ASP A 161 16.93 0.65 19.15
CA ASP A 161 18.03 0.01 19.88
C ASP A 161 18.96 1.02 20.54
N ARG A 162 19.23 2.15 19.89
CA ARG A 162 20.15 3.17 20.41
C ARG A 162 19.52 4.05 21.48
N TYR A 163 18.25 4.41 21.32
CA TYR A 163 17.64 5.50 22.07
C TYR A 163 16.31 5.14 22.74
N GLY A 164 15.80 3.92 22.57
CA GLY A 164 14.44 3.57 22.98
C GLY A 164 13.37 4.23 22.12
N GLY A 165 13.71 4.62 20.89
CA GLY A 165 12.78 5.26 19.95
C GLY A 165 12.23 6.57 20.51
N TRP A 166 10.92 6.78 20.36
CA TRP A 166 10.22 8.04 20.70
C TRP A 166 10.28 8.47 22.17
N LEU A 167 10.79 7.62 23.07
CA LEU A 167 11.03 8.00 24.47
C LEU A 167 12.23 8.93 24.66
N SER A 168 13.08 9.06 23.62
CA SER A 168 14.29 9.88 23.67
C SER A 168 14.16 11.18 22.87
N PRO A 169 14.67 12.31 23.40
CA PRO A 169 14.75 13.56 22.65
C PRO A 169 15.71 13.48 21.45
N LEU A 170 16.55 12.44 21.36
CA LEU A 170 17.50 12.23 20.27
C LEU A 170 16.88 11.65 18.99
N MET A 171 15.56 11.39 19.01
CA MET A 171 14.79 11.01 17.82
C MET A 171 14.58 12.16 16.82
N GLN A 172 14.76 13.40 17.27
CA GLN A 172 14.74 14.60 16.43
C GLN A 172 16.11 14.85 15.77
#